data_AF-A0A5J4TTW2-F1
#
_entry.id   AF-A0A5J4TTW2-F1
#
_cell.length_a   1.000
_cell.length_b   1.000
_cell.length_c   1.000
_cell.angle_alpha   90.00
_cell.angle_beta   90.00
_cell.angle_gamma   90.00
#
_symmetry.space_group_name_H-M   'P 1'
#
loop_
_entity.id
_entity.type
_entity.pdbx_description
1 polymer ?
#
loop_
_entity_poly.entity_id
_entity_poly.type
_entity_poly.pdbx_seq_one_letter_code
_entity_poly.pdbx_strand_id
1 'polypeptide(L)'
;MEAVAKALHPDTKEKRYKSESIISISREYLVQVLELPFDSKSRKMTELLKTFEGLDITKYANIVSQKLKINQDIYYYDNEHKNYYRGLQVMYQQENENDKYEIKTIDILVVESIYEENKISHAFAIANKQALTGLKFCPHCNSKAFDPKDKNYSRDYEKHIIKCENNEGKIVKKVKLEYIQKPFVPHIMQNKTYQQLLANGRQHEFKPTQYFITYDLETVPKIVNKKFGKSSYQIYELFPLSVASTIRNKQGIKKIFFSQQDGDDFIVQWLNQLFKEAEQVNADNQYITEACTIDDTIPYSMEVPIVGFNSSRFDISLIISQMQCKDWTISNYIGSPTIAKQVIVHHKKLNLKVKFVDMLTYLQPMELKQASKDFGDGYDDMKGIFPYEAFNTDNVNEVLSKSEPFSMEDFKSSLKKTKISEKDYQIYLEDAKRFKNR
;
A
#
# COMPACT_ATOMS: atom_id res chain seq x y z
N MET A 1 5.27 24.62 -44.35
CA MET A 1 3.99 24.18 -44.98
C MET A 1 4.12 22.97 -45.89
N GLU A 2 5.18 22.84 -46.69
CA GLU A 2 5.37 21.66 -47.55
C GLU A 2 5.44 20.34 -46.77
N ALA A 3 6.17 20.29 -45.65
CA ALA A 3 6.19 19.13 -44.77
C ALA A 3 4.80 18.72 -44.28
N VAL A 4 3.97 19.70 -43.88
CA VAL A 4 2.58 19.48 -43.46
C VAL A 4 1.76 18.90 -44.62
N ALA A 5 1.90 19.48 -45.82
CA ALA A 5 1.22 18.98 -47.02
C ALA A 5 1.64 17.54 -47.36
N LYS A 6 2.94 17.24 -47.31
CA LYS A 6 3.44 15.89 -47.58
C LYS A 6 2.98 14.87 -46.52
N ALA A 7 2.89 15.26 -45.25
CA ALA A 7 2.40 14.39 -44.19
C ALA A 7 0.88 14.13 -44.27
N LEU A 8 0.11 15.12 -44.72
CA LEU A 8 -1.33 14.96 -44.93
C LEU A 8 -1.66 14.16 -46.20
N HIS A 9 -0.81 14.27 -47.22
CA HIS A 9 -0.94 13.59 -48.51
C HIS A 9 0.26 12.64 -48.75
N PRO A 10 0.43 11.59 -47.91
CA PRO A 10 1.54 10.67 -48.07
C PRO A 10 1.37 9.81 -49.33
N ASP A 11 2.49 9.37 -49.90
CA ASP A 11 2.44 8.42 -51.01
C ASP A 11 2.00 7.05 -50.51
N THR A 12 1.07 6.42 -51.23
CA THR A 12 0.63 5.04 -51.01
C THR A 12 1.00 4.19 -52.22
N LYS A 13 0.80 2.87 -52.11
CA LYS A 13 0.94 1.96 -53.27
C LYS A 13 -0.01 2.33 -54.40
N GLU A 14 -1.16 2.92 -54.07
CA GLU A 14 -2.25 3.24 -55.00
C GLU A 14 -2.19 4.68 -55.51
N LYS A 15 -1.61 5.62 -54.75
CA LYS A 15 -1.58 7.05 -55.08
C LYS A 15 -0.24 7.67 -54.71
N ARG A 16 0.46 8.22 -55.70
CA ARG A 16 1.69 9.01 -55.51
C ARG A 16 1.44 10.45 -55.90
N TYR A 17 1.87 11.37 -55.05
CA TYR A 17 1.75 12.80 -55.31
C TYR A 17 3.02 13.31 -55.97
N LYS A 18 2.87 13.96 -57.13
CA LYS A 18 3.97 14.67 -57.78
C LYS A 18 4.40 15.87 -56.92
N SER A 19 5.67 16.24 -57.01
CA SER A 19 6.22 17.37 -56.25
C SER A 19 5.46 18.67 -56.51
N GLU A 20 5.07 18.94 -57.76
CA GLU A 20 4.30 20.16 -58.08
C GLU A 20 2.92 20.17 -57.40
N SER A 21 2.30 19.00 -57.21
CA SER A 21 1.02 18.88 -56.51
C SER A 21 1.17 19.20 -55.02
N ILE A 22 2.23 18.70 -54.37
CA ILE A 22 2.51 19.01 -52.96
C ILE A 22 2.80 20.51 -52.78
N ILE A 23 3.52 21.13 -53.71
CA ILE A 23 3.78 22.57 -53.70
C ILE A 23 2.48 23.37 -53.88
N SER A 24 1.58 22.92 -54.77
CA SER A 24 0.28 23.58 -54.93
C SER A 24 -0.55 23.52 -53.63
N ILE A 25 -0.63 22.35 -53.00
CA ILE A 25 -1.35 22.15 -51.74
C ILE A 25 -0.71 22.95 -50.60
N SER A 26 0.63 23.01 -50.55
CA SER A 26 1.32 23.78 -49.51
C SER A 26 1.04 25.28 -49.60
N ARG A 27 0.90 25.84 -50.81
CA ARG A 27 0.47 27.23 -51.03
C ARG A 27 -0.97 27.47 -50.57
N GLU A 28 -1.88 26.53 -50.82
CA GLU A 28 -3.26 26.60 -50.33
C GLU A 28 -3.30 26.63 -48.81
N TYR A 29 -2.56 25.74 -48.14
CA TYR A 29 -2.46 25.77 -46.68
C TYR A 29 -1.79 27.04 -46.16
N LEU A 30 -0.82 27.61 -46.87
CA LEU A 30 -0.21 28.87 -46.49
C LEU A 30 -1.22 30.03 -46.51
N VAL A 31 -2.10 30.10 -47.53
CA VAL A 31 -3.19 31.08 -47.59
C VAL A 31 -4.13 30.92 -46.40
N GLN A 32 -4.51 29.69 -46.05
CA GLN A 32 -5.42 29.42 -44.93
C GLN A 32 -4.80 29.77 -43.57
N VAL A 33 -3.52 29.43 -43.36
CA VAL A 33 -2.83 29.63 -42.09
C VAL A 33 -2.51 31.11 -41.85
N LEU A 34 -2.16 31.86 -42.90
CA LEU A 34 -1.81 33.28 -42.82
C LEU A 34 -2.98 34.22 -43.14
N GLU A 35 -4.17 33.67 -43.45
CA GLU A 35 -5.36 34.44 -43.84
C GLU A 35 -5.10 35.45 -44.95
N LEU A 36 -4.35 35.03 -45.99
CA LEU A 36 -3.94 35.92 -47.06
C LEU A 36 -5.16 36.37 -47.89
N PRO A 37 -5.27 37.66 -48.25
CA PRO A 37 -6.42 38.20 -48.98
C PRO A 37 -6.36 37.89 -50.49
N PHE A 38 -5.64 36.84 -50.89
CA PHE A 38 -5.44 36.44 -52.28
C PHE A 38 -5.22 34.93 -52.42
N ASP A 39 -5.52 34.40 -53.60
CA ASP A 39 -5.46 32.95 -53.87
C ASP A 39 -4.04 32.41 -54.01
N SER A 40 -3.89 31.10 -53.75
CA SER A 40 -2.64 30.35 -53.82
C SER A 40 -1.99 30.33 -55.22
N LYS A 41 -2.78 30.56 -56.27
CA LYS A 41 -2.34 30.60 -57.68
C LYS A 41 -2.08 32.03 -58.20
N SER A 42 -2.26 33.05 -57.37
CA SER A 42 -2.12 34.44 -57.78
C SER A 42 -0.65 34.85 -58.02
N ARG A 43 -0.44 35.89 -58.83
CA ARG A 43 0.89 36.51 -59.01
C ARG A 43 1.44 37.05 -57.69
N LYS A 44 0.56 37.58 -56.83
CA LYS A 44 0.87 38.06 -55.47
C LYS A 44 1.49 36.96 -54.58
N MET A 45 0.99 35.73 -54.66
CA MET A 45 1.61 34.59 -53.95
C MET A 45 3.05 34.34 -54.44
N THR A 46 3.29 34.44 -55.74
CA THR A 46 4.64 34.26 -56.30
C THR A 46 5.59 35.37 -55.86
N GLU A 47 5.10 36.61 -55.74
CA GLU A 47 5.87 37.75 -55.22
C GLU A 47 6.17 37.58 -53.73
N LEU A 48 5.19 37.18 -52.92
CA LEU A 48 5.38 36.89 -51.50
C LEU A 48 6.47 35.84 -51.29
N LEU A 49 6.42 34.72 -52.03
CA LEU A 49 7.38 33.62 -51.87
C LEU A 49 8.83 34.02 -52.20
N LYS A 50 9.07 35.09 -52.96
CA LYS A 50 10.44 35.57 -53.24
C LYS A 50 11.09 36.22 -52.01
N THR A 51 10.29 36.79 -51.12
CA THR A 51 10.75 37.48 -49.90
C THR A 51 10.34 36.75 -48.63
N PHE A 52 9.79 35.54 -48.74
CA PHE A 52 9.24 34.80 -47.62
C PHE A 52 10.33 34.04 -46.87
N GLU A 53 10.61 34.46 -45.63
CA GLU A 53 11.66 33.86 -44.78
C GLU A 53 11.23 32.55 -44.12
N GLY A 54 9.95 32.16 -44.24
CA GLY A 54 9.42 30.93 -43.67
C GLY A 54 8.44 31.17 -42.52
N LEU A 55 8.14 30.10 -41.78
CA LEU A 55 7.26 30.14 -40.60
C LEU A 55 8.06 29.72 -39.37
N ASP A 56 8.02 30.56 -38.34
CA ASP A 56 8.52 30.22 -37.01
C ASP A 56 7.66 29.09 -36.42
N ILE A 57 8.27 27.94 -36.17
CA ILE A 57 7.58 26.74 -35.67
C ILE A 57 6.96 26.97 -34.30
N THR A 58 7.66 27.65 -33.39
CA THR A 58 7.18 27.97 -32.04
C THR A 58 5.94 28.85 -32.08
N LYS A 59 5.85 29.78 -33.05
CA LYS A 59 4.68 30.66 -33.21
C LYS A 59 3.53 29.99 -33.97
N TYR A 60 3.84 29.32 -35.09
CA TYR A 60 2.82 28.89 -36.05
C TYR A 60 2.34 27.46 -35.86
N ALA A 61 3.02 26.59 -35.09
CA ALA A 61 2.56 25.21 -34.88
C ALA A 61 1.13 25.14 -34.29
N ASN A 62 0.80 26.03 -33.34
CA ASN A 62 -0.56 26.15 -32.81
C ASN A 62 -1.55 26.60 -33.89
N ILE A 63 -1.25 27.67 -34.62
CA ILE A 63 -2.12 28.22 -35.67
C ILE A 63 -2.40 27.17 -36.74
N VAL A 64 -1.36 26.48 -37.21
CA VAL A 64 -1.46 25.41 -38.21
C VAL A 64 -2.37 24.28 -37.71
N SER A 65 -2.20 23.83 -36.45
CA SER A 65 -3.03 22.77 -35.87
C SER A 65 -4.51 23.17 -35.79
N GLN A 66 -4.80 24.41 -35.38
CA GLN A 66 -6.16 24.92 -35.28
C GLN A 66 -6.82 25.13 -36.65
N LYS A 67 -6.11 25.78 -37.58
CA LYS A 67 -6.65 26.09 -38.92
C LYS A 67 -6.84 24.86 -39.79
N LEU A 68 -5.91 23.90 -39.73
CA LEU A 68 -5.99 22.68 -40.54
C LEU A 68 -6.69 21.51 -39.83
N LYS A 69 -7.07 21.67 -38.55
CA LYS A 69 -7.70 20.63 -37.73
C LYS A 69 -6.87 19.33 -37.66
N ILE A 70 -5.60 19.48 -37.29
CA ILE A 70 -4.64 18.37 -37.20
C ILE A 70 -3.88 18.41 -35.87
N ASN A 71 -3.37 17.26 -35.44
CA ASN A 71 -2.37 17.18 -34.37
C ASN A 71 -0.97 17.12 -35.00
N GLN A 72 0.02 17.71 -34.34
CA GLN A 72 1.42 17.75 -34.80
C GLN A 72 2.35 17.24 -33.69
N ASP A 73 3.10 16.18 -34.00
CA ASP A 73 4.26 15.73 -33.24
C ASP A 73 5.52 16.24 -33.95
N ILE A 74 6.28 17.13 -33.30
CA ILE A 74 7.48 17.75 -33.87
C ILE A 74 8.74 17.20 -33.19
N TYR A 75 9.60 16.63 -34.01
CA TYR A 75 10.85 15.98 -33.63
C TYR A 75 12.04 16.84 -34.01
N TYR A 76 13.10 16.72 -33.22
CA TYR A 76 14.38 17.37 -33.42
C TYR A 76 15.49 16.32 -33.34
N TYR A 77 16.64 16.65 -33.92
CA TYR A 77 17.84 15.84 -33.81
C TYR A 77 18.79 16.48 -32.82
N ASP A 78 19.17 15.73 -31.80
CA ASP A 78 20.21 16.12 -30.86
C ASP A 78 21.58 15.69 -31.41
N ASN A 79 22.42 16.67 -31.75
CA ASN A 79 23.77 16.42 -32.25
C ASN A 79 24.71 15.84 -31.19
N GLU A 80 24.51 16.18 -29.91
CA GLU A 80 25.37 15.72 -28.80
C GLU A 80 25.10 14.24 -28.51
N HIS A 81 23.82 13.90 -28.33
CA HIS A 81 23.39 12.54 -27.98
C HIS A 81 23.13 11.64 -29.20
N LYS A 82 23.24 12.19 -30.42
CA LYS A 82 23.02 11.52 -31.71
C LYS A 82 21.69 10.77 -31.78
N ASN A 83 20.62 11.41 -31.32
CA ASN A 83 19.29 10.80 -31.27
C ASN A 83 18.20 11.76 -31.71
N TYR A 84 17.05 11.20 -32.11
CA TYR A 84 15.85 11.96 -32.40
C TYR A 84 14.94 11.98 -31.18
N TYR A 85 14.44 13.15 -30.83
CA TYR A 85 13.50 13.31 -29.71
C TYR A 85 12.31 14.18 -30.11
N ARG A 86 11.16 13.95 -29.47
CA ARG A 86 9.97 14.80 -29.66
C ARG A 86 10.10 16.03 -28.77
N GLY A 87 10.29 17.20 -29.38
CA GLY A 87 10.46 18.46 -28.66
C GLY A 87 9.15 19.20 -28.43
N LEU A 88 8.18 19.08 -29.34
CA LEU A 88 6.89 19.76 -29.24
C LEU A 88 5.75 18.84 -29.69
N GLN A 89 4.64 18.88 -28.95
CA GLN A 89 3.38 18.25 -29.33
C GLN A 89 2.29 19.30 -29.29
N VAL A 90 1.59 19.47 -30.40
CA VAL A 90 0.47 20.40 -30.53
C VAL A 90 -0.77 19.63 -30.94
N MET A 91 -1.85 19.80 -30.17
CA MET A 91 -3.12 19.14 -30.42
C MET A 91 -4.16 20.15 -30.89
N TYR A 92 -5.01 19.75 -31.84
CA TYR A 92 -6.22 20.49 -32.16
C TYR A 92 -7.14 20.55 -30.93
N GLN A 93 -7.66 21.72 -30.62
CA GLN A 93 -8.57 21.91 -29.49
C GLN A 93 -9.99 21.97 -30.06
N GLN A 94 -10.79 20.94 -29.82
CA GLN A 94 -12.20 20.92 -30.22
C GLN A 94 -13.01 21.86 -29.33
N GLU A 95 -13.79 22.74 -29.95
CA GLU A 95 -14.68 23.68 -29.24
C GLU A 95 -16.01 23.03 -28.80
N ASN A 96 -16.41 21.89 -29.38
CA ASN A 96 -17.66 21.17 -29.08
C ASN A 96 -17.46 19.65 -29.01
N GLU A 97 -17.97 19.00 -27.95
CA GLU A 97 -17.79 17.55 -27.68
C GLU A 97 -18.63 16.61 -28.57
N ASN A 98 -19.57 17.13 -29.35
CA ASN A 98 -20.55 16.31 -30.09
C ASN A 98 -20.08 15.83 -31.47
N ASP A 99 -18.95 16.31 -31.97
CA ASP A 99 -18.41 15.97 -33.28
C ASP A 99 -17.18 15.06 -33.15
N LYS A 100 -17.39 13.73 -33.15
CA LYS A 100 -16.31 12.73 -33.19
C LYS A 100 -15.70 12.62 -34.58
N TYR A 101 -14.88 13.59 -34.98
CA TYR A 101 -13.98 13.42 -36.12
C TYR A 101 -12.69 12.72 -35.70
N GLU A 102 -12.18 11.82 -36.54
CA GLU A 102 -10.84 11.26 -36.39
C GLU A 102 -9.81 12.34 -36.77
N ILE A 103 -9.25 13.01 -35.75
CA ILE A 103 -8.23 14.04 -35.96
C ILE A 103 -6.93 13.37 -36.35
N LYS A 104 -6.44 13.66 -37.56
CA LYS A 104 -5.18 13.11 -38.06
C LYS A 104 -3.99 13.73 -37.31
N THR A 105 -3.09 12.88 -36.83
CA THR A 105 -1.81 13.29 -36.27
C THR A 105 -0.72 13.17 -37.33
N ILE A 106 0.07 14.23 -37.52
CA ILE A 106 1.23 14.24 -38.42
C ILE A 106 2.52 14.34 -37.62
N ASP A 107 3.57 13.67 -38.10
CA ASP A 107 4.90 13.68 -37.51
C ASP A 107 5.84 14.52 -38.41
N ILE A 108 6.50 15.54 -37.84
CA ILE A 108 7.40 16.46 -38.55
C ILE A 108 8.79 16.42 -37.91
N LEU A 109 9.85 16.32 -38.71
CA LEU A 109 11.23 16.46 -38.25
C LEU A 109 11.75 17.84 -38.61
N VAL A 110 12.35 18.53 -37.65
CA VAL A 110 13.03 19.81 -37.83
C VAL A 110 14.53 19.58 -37.70
N VAL A 111 15.28 20.04 -38.69
CA VAL A 111 16.75 19.94 -38.74
C VAL A 111 17.33 21.31 -39.00
N GLU A 112 18.25 21.74 -38.15
CA GLU A 112 19.01 22.98 -38.35
C GLU A 112 20.29 22.69 -39.14
N SER A 113 20.59 23.57 -40.09
CA SER A 113 21.85 23.61 -40.82
C SER A 113 22.43 25.02 -40.79
N ILE A 114 23.74 25.15 -41.03
CA ILE A 114 24.40 26.45 -41.14
C ILE A 114 24.79 26.64 -42.60
N TYR A 115 24.32 27.73 -43.20
CA TYR A 115 24.67 28.14 -44.55
C TYR A 115 25.04 29.63 -44.52
N GLU A 116 26.25 29.98 -44.98
CA GLU A 116 26.76 31.36 -44.98
C GLU A 116 26.57 32.08 -43.63
N GLU A 117 27.00 31.43 -42.53
CA GLU A 117 26.89 31.91 -41.13
C GLU A 117 25.44 32.06 -40.60
N ASN A 118 24.43 31.82 -41.43
CA ASN A 118 23.02 31.84 -41.03
C ASN A 118 22.54 30.44 -40.65
N LYS A 119 21.79 30.34 -39.55
CA LYS A 119 21.07 29.11 -39.18
C LYS A 119 19.81 28.98 -40.02
N ILE A 120 19.73 27.92 -40.82
CA ILE A 120 18.56 27.59 -41.62
C ILE A 120 17.88 26.36 -41.02
N SER A 121 16.58 26.45 -40.80
CA SER A 121 15.76 25.32 -40.34
C SER A 121 15.03 24.66 -41.51
N HIS A 122 15.18 23.36 -41.65
CA HIS A 122 14.45 22.53 -42.60
C HIS A 122 13.39 21.71 -41.86
N ALA A 123 12.20 21.57 -42.47
CA ALA A 123 11.13 20.73 -41.95
C ALA A 123 10.84 19.60 -42.93
N PHE A 124 10.78 18.37 -42.42
CA PHE A 124 10.53 17.16 -43.20
C PHE A 124 9.31 16.42 -42.65
N ALA A 125 8.50 15.84 -43.54
CA ALA A 125 7.45 14.91 -43.14
C ALA A 125 8.08 13.56 -42.74
N ILE A 126 7.70 13.02 -41.59
CA ILE A 126 8.16 11.71 -41.14
C ILE A 126 7.16 10.65 -41.61
N ALA A 127 7.60 9.76 -42.50
CA ALA A 127 6.76 8.64 -42.97
C ALA A 127 6.68 7.50 -41.96
N ASN A 128 7.75 7.25 -41.19
CA ASN A 128 7.80 6.21 -40.17
C ASN A 128 8.61 6.68 -38.96
N LYS A 129 7.91 7.13 -37.92
CA LYS A 129 8.54 7.63 -36.69
C LYS A 129 9.26 6.56 -35.87
N GLN A 130 8.82 5.31 -35.94
CA GLN A 130 9.47 4.20 -35.23
C GLN A 130 10.84 3.89 -35.85
N ALA A 131 10.93 3.95 -37.18
CA ALA A 131 12.21 3.81 -37.87
C ALA A 131 13.15 5.00 -37.58
N LEU A 132 12.61 6.21 -37.46
CA LEU A 132 13.39 7.41 -37.16
C LEU A 132 13.99 7.36 -35.74
N THR A 133 13.17 7.09 -34.72
CA THR A 133 13.62 7.15 -33.31
C THR A 133 14.20 5.84 -32.79
N GLY A 134 13.94 4.72 -33.47
CA GLY A 134 14.24 3.37 -32.97
C GLY A 134 13.35 2.94 -31.80
N LEU A 135 12.36 3.75 -31.41
CA LEU A 135 11.47 3.48 -30.27
C LEU A 135 10.12 2.93 -30.75
N LYS A 136 9.56 2.00 -29.96
CA LYS A 136 8.18 1.54 -30.15
C LYS A 136 7.21 2.44 -29.40
N PHE A 137 6.28 3.06 -30.12
CA PHE A 137 5.22 3.87 -29.52
C PHE A 137 3.99 3.02 -29.22
N CYS A 138 3.28 3.34 -28.14
CA CYS A 138 1.98 2.78 -27.83
C CYS A 138 0.95 3.17 -28.91
N PRO A 139 0.24 2.22 -29.53
CA PRO A 139 -0.74 2.52 -30.58
C PRO A 139 -2.00 3.22 -30.04
N HIS A 140 -2.31 3.09 -28.74
CA HIS A 140 -3.53 3.67 -28.15
C HIS A 140 -3.35 5.14 -27.74
N CYS A 141 -2.29 5.48 -27.00
CA CYS A 141 -2.08 6.87 -26.58
C CYS A 141 -1.14 7.66 -27.49
N ASN A 142 -0.30 7.00 -28.30
CA ASN A 142 0.75 7.61 -29.14
C ASN A 142 1.75 8.53 -28.39
N SER A 143 1.62 8.66 -27.06
CA SER A 143 2.48 9.50 -26.22
C SER A 143 3.61 8.72 -25.56
N LYS A 144 3.37 7.46 -25.16
CA LYS A 144 4.37 6.63 -24.48
C LYS A 144 5.22 5.86 -25.49
N ALA A 145 6.54 5.99 -25.37
CA ALA A 145 7.54 5.27 -26.14
C ALA A 145 8.31 4.27 -25.27
N PHE A 146 8.80 3.22 -25.90
CA PHE A 146 9.55 2.12 -25.30
C PHE A 146 10.77 1.81 -26.17
N ASP A 147 11.92 1.57 -25.55
CA ASP A 147 13.11 1.12 -26.26
C ASP A 147 13.03 -0.41 -26.45
N PRO A 148 12.96 -0.92 -27.70
CA PRO A 148 12.97 -2.36 -27.96
C PRO A 148 14.23 -3.08 -27.49
N LYS A 149 15.32 -2.35 -27.20
CA LYS A 149 16.59 -2.91 -26.68
C LYS A 149 16.60 -3.08 -25.16
N ASP A 150 15.61 -2.55 -24.43
CA ASP A 150 15.53 -2.70 -22.97
C ASP A 150 15.23 -4.16 -22.58
N LYS A 151 15.95 -4.68 -21.58
CA LYS A 151 15.75 -6.04 -21.04
C LYS A 151 14.32 -6.28 -20.55
N ASN A 152 13.63 -5.24 -20.08
CA ASN A 152 12.26 -5.30 -19.57
C ASN A 152 11.20 -4.89 -20.60
N TYR A 153 11.60 -4.62 -21.86
CA TYR A 153 10.72 -4.09 -22.91
C TYR A 153 9.38 -4.83 -23.01
N SER A 154 9.40 -6.16 -23.19
CA SER A 154 8.17 -6.95 -23.38
C SER A 154 7.21 -6.80 -22.20
N ARG A 155 7.69 -6.97 -20.97
CA ARG A 155 6.88 -6.84 -19.75
C ARG A 155 6.27 -5.45 -19.61
N ASP A 156 7.08 -4.40 -19.81
CA ASP A 156 6.64 -3.03 -19.54
C ASP A 156 5.76 -2.49 -20.67
N TYR A 157 6.01 -2.90 -21.92
CA TYR A 157 5.17 -2.64 -23.07
C TYR A 157 3.79 -3.28 -22.87
N GLU A 158 3.71 -4.60 -22.60
CA GLU A 158 2.44 -5.31 -22.40
C GLU A 158 1.62 -4.72 -21.25
N LYS A 159 2.25 -4.49 -20.09
CA LYS A 159 1.58 -3.86 -18.94
C LYS A 159 1.01 -2.50 -19.28
N HIS A 160 1.73 -1.71 -20.07
CA HIS A 160 1.22 -0.41 -20.50
C HIS A 160 0.09 -0.55 -21.51
N ILE A 161 0.20 -1.42 -22.51
CA ILE A 161 -0.84 -1.62 -23.53
C ILE A 161 -2.17 -1.98 -22.88
N ILE A 162 -2.20 -3.00 -22.02
CA ILE A 162 -3.42 -3.42 -21.31
C ILE A 162 -4.02 -2.26 -20.52
N LYS A 163 -3.16 -1.54 -19.77
CA LYS A 163 -3.62 -0.40 -18.97
C LYS A 163 -4.12 0.75 -19.86
N CYS A 164 -3.49 0.98 -21.00
CA CYS A 164 -3.81 2.10 -21.89
C CYS A 164 -5.10 1.83 -22.68
N GLU A 165 -5.28 0.59 -23.12
CA GLU A 165 -6.50 0.10 -23.77
C GLU A 165 -7.71 0.24 -22.83
N ASN A 166 -7.57 -0.21 -21.57
CA ASN A 166 -8.60 -0.02 -20.53
C ASN A 166 -8.95 1.45 -20.25
N ASN A 167 -8.06 2.39 -20.58
CA ASN A 167 -8.30 3.83 -20.41
C ASN A 167 -8.69 4.51 -21.74
N GLU A 168 -9.03 3.76 -22.78
CA GLU A 168 -9.36 4.29 -24.12
C GLU A 168 -8.26 5.20 -24.71
N GLY A 169 -6.99 4.90 -24.41
CA GLY A 169 -5.86 5.75 -24.83
C GLY A 169 -5.70 7.06 -24.05
N LYS A 170 -6.59 7.37 -23.11
CA LYS A 170 -6.56 8.63 -22.33
C LYS A 170 -5.52 8.55 -21.21
N ILE A 171 -4.74 9.62 -21.06
CA ILE A 171 -3.75 9.75 -19.97
C ILE A 171 -4.50 10.13 -18.69
N VAL A 172 -4.64 9.17 -17.77
CA VAL A 172 -5.17 9.44 -16.42
C VAL A 172 -4.12 10.18 -15.60
N LYS A 173 -4.19 11.51 -15.55
CA LYS A 173 -3.39 12.33 -14.63
C LYS A 173 -3.95 12.17 -13.23
N LYS A 174 -3.29 11.34 -12.40
CA LYS A 174 -3.57 11.31 -10.96
C LYS A 174 -2.81 12.45 -10.30
N VAL A 175 -3.51 13.34 -9.61
CA VAL A 175 -2.88 14.34 -8.74
C VAL A 175 -2.08 13.59 -7.69
N LYS A 176 -0.76 13.80 -7.71
CA LYS A 176 0.15 13.24 -6.72
C LYS A 176 0.51 14.39 -5.79
N LEU A 177 -0.19 14.47 -4.66
CA LEU A 177 0.11 15.46 -3.63
C LEU A 177 1.55 15.24 -3.12
N GLU A 178 2.25 16.33 -2.78
CA GLU A 178 3.56 16.24 -2.14
C GLU A 178 3.47 15.42 -0.85
N TYR A 179 4.49 14.58 -0.63
CA TYR A 179 4.59 13.77 0.58
C TYR A 179 5.00 14.67 1.75
N ILE A 180 4.03 15.31 2.39
CA ILE A 180 4.24 16.03 3.64
C ILE A 180 4.41 14.98 4.75
N GLN A 181 5.45 15.12 5.58
CA GLN A 181 5.58 14.30 6.79
C GLN A 181 4.37 14.53 7.69
N LYS A 182 3.47 13.55 7.73
CA LYS A 182 2.34 13.53 8.66
C LYS A 182 2.83 13.00 10.00
N PRO A 183 2.34 13.54 11.14
CA PRO A 183 2.55 12.88 12.42
C PRO A 183 2.06 11.42 12.32
N PHE A 184 2.82 10.50 12.91
CA PHE A 184 2.44 9.07 12.92
C PHE A 184 1.24 8.90 13.85
N VAL A 185 0.05 9.00 13.28
CA VAL A 185 -1.22 8.81 13.98
C VAL A 185 -2.00 7.69 13.27
N PRO A 186 -1.58 6.42 13.41
CA PRO A 186 -2.13 5.31 12.61
C PRO A 186 -3.64 5.14 12.80
N HIS A 187 -4.13 5.40 14.01
CA HIS A 187 -5.55 5.30 14.33
C HIS A 187 -6.41 6.32 13.57
N ILE A 188 -5.83 7.46 13.16
CA ILE A 188 -6.49 8.47 12.30
C ILE A 188 -6.23 8.17 10.82
N MET A 189 -4.98 7.86 10.47
CA MET A 189 -4.53 7.78 9.08
C MET A 189 -4.73 6.41 8.42
N GLN A 190 -5.01 5.35 9.17
CA GLN A 190 -5.21 3.98 8.64
C GLN A 190 -6.65 3.48 8.83
N ASN A 191 -7.47 4.19 9.62
CA ASN A 191 -8.86 3.82 9.83
C ASN A 191 -9.74 4.36 8.69
N LYS A 192 -10.19 3.46 7.80
CA LYS A 192 -11.02 3.83 6.64
C LYS A 192 -12.35 4.47 7.03
N THR A 193 -12.97 4.00 8.10
CA THR A 193 -14.20 4.59 8.67
C THR A 193 -13.93 6.04 9.05
N TYR A 194 -12.85 6.31 9.80
CA TYR A 194 -12.48 7.68 10.16
C TYR A 194 -12.17 8.54 8.94
N GLN A 195 -11.41 8.03 7.97
CA GLN A 195 -11.08 8.75 6.74
C GLN A 195 -12.34 9.16 5.96
N GLN A 196 -13.32 8.26 5.82
CA GLN A 196 -14.56 8.56 5.14
C GLN A 196 -15.40 9.58 5.90
N LEU A 197 -15.54 9.41 7.22
CA LEU A 197 -16.26 10.38 8.05
C LEU A 197 -15.60 11.77 7.95
N LEU A 198 -14.28 11.84 8.02
CA LEU A 198 -13.51 13.08 7.86
C LEU A 198 -13.72 13.70 6.47
N ALA A 199 -13.66 12.91 5.40
CA ALA A 199 -13.84 13.39 4.02
C ALA A 199 -15.24 13.98 3.76
N ASN A 200 -16.24 13.58 4.55
CA ASN A 200 -17.62 14.06 4.46
C ASN A 200 -17.99 15.06 5.57
N GLY A 201 -17.04 15.52 6.39
CA GLY A 201 -17.31 16.46 7.50
C GLY A 201 -18.11 15.86 8.67
N ARG A 202 -18.16 14.53 8.77
CA ARG A 202 -18.93 13.74 9.75
C ARG A 202 -18.06 13.18 10.89
N GLN A 203 -16.94 13.82 11.21
CA GLN A 203 -15.99 13.31 12.22
C GLN A 203 -16.58 13.18 13.64
N HIS A 204 -17.63 13.96 13.95
CA HIS A 204 -18.32 13.90 15.24
C HIS A 204 -19.09 12.58 15.44
N GLU A 205 -19.37 11.85 14.37
CA GLU A 205 -20.06 10.56 14.38
C GLU A 205 -19.10 9.36 14.57
N PHE A 206 -17.78 9.62 14.66
CA PHE A 206 -16.80 8.56 14.82
C PHE A 206 -16.89 7.93 16.22
N LYS A 207 -17.04 6.61 16.26
CA LYS A 207 -17.06 5.81 17.49
C LYS A 207 -15.77 4.99 17.59
N PRO A 208 -15.06 5.02 18.73
CA PRO A 208 -13.88 4.18 18.93
C PRO A 208 -14.29 2.70 18.99
N THR A 209 -13.34 1.82 18.67
CA THR A 209 -13.52 0.36 18.80
C THR A 209 -13.80 0.01 20.26
N GLN A 210 -14.90 -0.70 20.52
CA GLN A 210 -15.36 -0.98 21.88
C GLN A 210 -14.97 -2.38 22.35
N TYR A 211 -14.93 -3.35 21.43
CA TYR A 211 -14.75 -4.76 21.73
C TYR A 211 -13.36 -5.23 21.33
N PHE A 212 -12.78 -6.09 22.16
CA PHE A 212 -11.40 -6.53 22.04
C PHE A 212 -11.20 -7.87 22.75
N ILE A 213 -10.06 -8.51 22.49
CA ILE A 213 -9.63 -9.72 23.18
C ILE A 213 -8.37 -9.38 23.94
N THR A 214 -8.26 -9.78 25.20
CA THR A 214 -7.00 -9.76 25.94
C THR A 214 -6.43 -11.16 26.06
N TYR A 215 -5.11 -11.27 26.23
CA TYR A 215 -4.47 -12.54 26.52
C TYR A 215 -3.28 -12.36 27.45
N ASP A 216 -2.95 -13.44 28.17
CA ASP A 216 -1.78 -13.56 29.02
C ASP A 216 -1.21 -14.97 28.88
N LEU A 217 0.12 -15.08 28.87
CA LEU A 217 0.83 -16.36 28.84
C LEU A 217 1.51 -16.61 30.19
N GLU A 218 1.26 -17.80 30.74
CA GLU A 218 2.13 -18.31 31.80
C GLU A 218 3.23 -19.16 31.16
N THR A 219 4.43 -19.06 31.73
CA THR A 219 5.63 -19.70 31.18
C THR A 219 6.39 -20.45 32.25
N VAL A 220 7.10 -21.49 31.83
CA VAL A 220 8.01 -22.25 32.69
C VAL A 220 9.43 -22.13 32.17
N PRO A 221 10.42 -21.89 33.05
CA PRO A 221 11.81 -21.87 32.66
C PRO A 221 12.33 -23.30 32.46
N LYS A 222 13.00 -23.53 31.34
CA LYS A 222 13.85 -24.69 31.11
C LYS A 222 15.30 -24.29 31.25
N ILE A 223 16.05 -25.01 32.07
CA ILE A 223 17.50 -24.79 32.22
C ILE A 223 18.20 -25.37 31.00
N VAL A 224 18.92 -24.52 30.25
CA VAL A 224 19.60 -24.93 29.00
C VAL A 224 21.12 -24.80 29.11
N ASN A 225 21.63 -23.86 29.91
CA ASN A 225 23.07 -23.70 30.20
C ASN A 225 23.96 -23.71 28.94
N LYS A 226 23.56 -22.98 27.90
CA LYS A 226 24.23 -22.97 26.59
C LYS A 226 25.17 -21.79 26.45
N LYS A 227 26.44 -22.05 26.15
CA LYS A 227 27.44 -21.00 25.88
C LYS A 227 27.35 -20.53 24.43
N PHE A 228 27.30 -19.21 24.23
CA PHE A 228 27.36 -18.56 22.92
C PHE A 228 28.63 -17.72 22.84
N GLY A 229 29.57 -18.13 21.98
CA GLY A 229 30.86 -17.47 21.85
C GLY A 229 31.72 -17.55 23.12
N LYS A 230 32.58 -16.54 23.34
CA LYS A 230 33.53 -16.55 24.46
C LYS A 230 32.92 -16.07 25.78
N SER A 231 31.93 -15.19 25.74
CA SER A 231 31.43 -14.43 26.91
C SER A 231 29.91 -14.42 27.10
N SER A 232 29.12 -15.06 26.24
CA SER A 232 27.66 -15.11 26.41
C SER A 232 27.20 -16.48 26.86
N TYR A 233 26.22 -16.52 27.76
CA TYR A 233 25.70 -17.74 28.34
C TYR A 233 24.18 -17.62 28.48
N GLN A 234 23.45 -18.53 27.85
CA GLN A 234 22.01 -18.68 27.99
C GLN A 234 21.74 -19.68 29.10
N ILE A 235 21.26 -19.21 30.25
CA ILE A 235 20.98 -20.06 31.40
C ILE A 235 19.62 -20.75 31.21
N TYR A 236 18.62 -19.98 30.79
CA TYR A 236 17.23 -20.43 30.68
C TYR A 236 16.66 -20.20 29.27
N GLU A 237 15.66 -20.98 28.95
CA GLU A 237 14.74 -20.80 27.83
C GLU A 237 13.31 -20.88 28.39
N LEU A 238 12.43 -19.96 27.99
CA LEU A 238 11.06 -19.93 28.47
C LEU A 238 10.18 -20.73 27.53
N PHE A 239 9.34 -21.61 28.09
CA PHE A 239 8.34 -22.37 27.34
C PHE A 239 6.94 -21.93 27.76
N PRO A 240 6.02 -21.74 26.80
CA PRO A 240 4.64 -21.42 27.13
C PRO A 240 4.00 -22.62 27.82
N LEU A 241 3.43 -22.39 29.00
CA LEU A 241 2.73 -23.38 29.82
C LEU A 241 1.23 -23.35 29.54
N SER A 242 0.66 -22.15 29.55
CA SER A 242 -0.76 -21.93 29.33
C SER A 242 -1.02 -20.54 28.79
N VAL A 243 -2.18 -20.40 28.16
CA VAL A 243 -2.69 -19.14 27.65
C VAL A 243 -4.12 -18.94 28.14
N ALA A 244 -4.35 -17.80 28.77
CA ALA A 244 -5.68 -17.34 29.12
C ALA A 244 -6.05 -16.20 28.17
N SER A 245 -7.31 -16.15 27.74
CA SER A 245 -7.82 -15.00 27.00
C SER A 245 -9.19 -14.59 27.48
N THR A 246 -9.40 -13.28 27.55
CA THR A 246 -10.68 -12.67 27.91
C THR A 246 -11.23 -11.93 26.71
N ILE A 247 -12.38 -12.36 26.24
CA ILE A 247 -13.09 -11.80 25.09
C ILE A 247 -14.14 -10.84 25.62
N ARG A 248 -13.98 -9.55 25.33
CA ARG A 248 -15.00 -8.53 25.57
C ARG A 248 -15.75 -8.31 24.27
N ASN A 249 -16.97 -8.82 24.19
CA ASN A 249 -17.86 -8.67 23.05
C ASN A 249 -19.15 -7.94 23.47
N LYS A 250 -20.12 -7.80 22.55
CA LYS A 250 -21.38 -7.08 22.84
C LYS A 250 -22.25 -7.79 23.88
N GLN A 251 -22.16 -9.11 23.97
CA GLN A 251 -22.94 -9.94 24.90
C GLN A 251 -22.35 -9.93 26.33
N GLY A 252 -21.06 -9.62 26.48
CA GLY A 252 -20.40 -9.52 27.78
C GLY A 252 -18.95 -9.98 27.75
N ILE A 253 -18.54 -10.65 28.82
CA ILE A 253 -17.18 -11.18 28.99
C ILE A 253 -17.23 -12.70 28.87
N LYS A 254 -16.40 -13.26 27.99
CA LYS A 254 -16.15 -14.70 27.88
C LYS A 254 -14.67 -14.97 28.15
N LYS A 255 -14.37 -16.03 28.88
CA LYS A 255 -12.98 -16.47 29.15
C LYS A 255 -12.72 -17.78 28.43
N ILE A 256 -11.54 -17.92 27.82
CA ILE A 256 -11.04 -19.17 27.27
C ILE A 256 -9.65 -19.45 27.85
N PHE A 257 -9.33 -20.72 28.03
CA PHE A 257 -8.08 -21.17 28.63
C PHE A 257 -7.60 -22.41 27.90
N PHE A 258 -6.30 -22.45 27.60
CA PHE A 258 -5.61 -23.60 27.04
C PHE A 258 -4.26 -23.76 27.74
N SER A 259 -3.80 -24.99 27.88
CA SER A 259 -2.57 -25.33 28.58
C SER A 259 -1.87 -26.51 27.92
N GLN A 260 -0.66 -26.80 28.37
CA GLN A 260 0.08 -27.99 27.95
C GLN A 260 -0.69 -29.31 28.22
N GLN A 261 -1.67 -29.32 29.14
CA GLN A 261 -2.53 -30.48 29.37
C GLN A 261 -3.48 -30.78 28.20
N ASP A 262 -3.73 -29.79 27.33
CA ASP A 262 -4.55 -29.93 26.12
C ASP A 262 -3.77 -30.50 24.92
N GLY A 263 -2.46 -30.75 25.10
CA GLY A 263 -1.54 -31.27 24.10
C GLY A 263 -0.45 -30.28 23.68
N ASP A 264 0.59 -30.78 23.01
CA ASP A 264 1.74 -29.97 22.59
C ASP A 264 1.38 -28.85 21.59
N ASP A 265 0.24 -28.96 20.92
CA ASP A 265 -0.28 -27.98 19.96
C ASP A 265 -1.30 -26.99 20.56
N PHE A 266 -1.41 -26.90 21.90
CA PHE A 266 -2.41 -26.06 22.57
C PHE A 266 -2.39 -24.59 22.12
N ILE A 267 -1.23 -24.02 21.76
CA ILE A 267 -1.14 -22.65 21.22
C ILE A 267 -1.85 -22.55 19.86
N VAL A 268 -1.75 -23.58 19.01
CA VAL A 268 -2.44 -23.64 17.72
C VAL A 268 -3.95 -23.83 17.95
N GLN A 269 -4.33 -24.68 18.91
CA GLN A 269 -5.73 -24.84 19.31
C GLN A 269 -6.33 -23.52 19.83
N TRP A 270 -5.58 -22.81 20.67
CA TRP A 270 -5.94 -21.48 21.17
C TRP A 270 -6.09 -20.47 20.03
N LEU A 271 -5.12 -20.37 19.10
CA LEU A 271 -5.20 -19.46 17.96
C LEU A 271 -6.44 -19.74 17.10
N ASN A 272 -6.76 -21.02 16.85
CA ASN A 272 -7.99 -21.40 16.15
C ASN A 272 -9.24 -20.90 16.86
N GLN A 273 -9.33 -21.08 18.19
CA GLN A 273 -10.46 -20.59 18.96
C GLN A 273 -10.50 -19.05 18.99
N LEU A 274 -9.34 -18.41 19.13
CA LEU A 274 -9.20 -16.96 19.13
C LEU A 274 -9.70 -16.34 17.82
N PHE A 275 -9.43 -16.96 16.67
CA PHE A 275 -9.98 -16.48 15.39
C PHE A 275 -11.51 -16.59 15.31
N LYS A 276 -12.12 -17.63 15.89
CA LYS A 276 -13.58 -17.75 15.95
C LYS A 276 -14.19 -16.65 16.83
N GLU A 277 -13.60 -16.40 18.00
CA GLU A 277 -14.07 -15.31 18.87
C GLU A 277 -13.83 -13.93 18.22
N ALA A 278 -12.71 -13.77 17.51
CA ALA A 278 -12.39 -12.54 16.81
C ALA A 278 -13.38 -12.23 15.68
N GLU A 279 -13.94 -13.24 15.01
CA GLU A 279 -15.01 -13.04 14.03
C GLU A 279 -16.23 -12.38 14.66
N GLN A 280 -16.67 -12.86 15.83
CA GLN A 280 -17.78 -12.24 16.57
C GLN A 280 -17.43 -10.83 17.03
N VAL A 281 -16.22 -10.61 17.59
CA VAL A 281 -15.77 -9.28 18.01
C VAL A 281 -15.70 -8.31 16.82
N ASN A 282 -15.31 -8.79 15.64
CA ASN A 282 -15.28 -7.99 14.42
C ASN A 282 -16.71 -7.58 13.98
N ALA A 283 -17.66 -8.52 14.04
CA ALA A 283 -19.06 -8.25 13.75
C ALA A 283 -19.66 -7.24 14.74
N ASP A 284 -19.37 -7.39 16.04
CA ASP A 284 -19.85 -6.50 17.09
C ASP A 284 -19.26 -5.09 17.00
N ASN A 285 -18.06 -4.96 16.41
CA ASN A 285 -17.37 -3.69 16.20
C ASN A 285 -17.74 -2.98 14.89
N GLN A 286 -18.63 -3.54 14.07
CA GLN A 286 -19.10 -2.87 12.85
C GLN A 286 -19.66 -1.47 13.16
N TYR A 287 -19.56 -0.57 12.19
CA TYR A 287 -20.05 0.80 12.38
C TYR A 287 -21.58 0.80 12.43
N ILE A 288 -22.14 1.15 13.60
CA ILE A 288 -23.57 1.29 13.83
C ILE A 288 -23.93 2.77 13.91
N THR A 289 -24.90 3.19 13.10
CA THR A 289 -25.45 4.55 13.10
C THR A 289 -26.12 4.90 14.43
N GLU A 290 -26.50 6.16 14.62
CA GLU A 290 -27.32 6.60 15.77
C GLU A 290 -28.68 5.88 15.84
N ALA A 291 -29.20 5.44 14.69
CA ALA A 291 -30.44 4.67 14.59
C ALA A 291 -30.26 3.17 14.90
N CYS A 292 -29.10 2.75 15.44
CA CYS A 292 -28.78 1.35 15.74
C CYS A 292 -28.81 0.40 14.53
N THR A 293 -28.64 0.93 13.31
CA THR A 293 -28.57 0.16 12.06
C THR A 293 -27.14 0.13 11.51
N ILE A 294 -26.78 -0.96 10.83
CA ILE A 294 -25.50 -1.08 10.12
C ILE A 294 -25.55 -0.20 8.88
N ASP A 295 -24.57 0.70 8.73
CA ASP A 295 -24.42 1.50 7.51
C ASP A 295 -23.44 0.80 6.56
N ASP A 296 -23.99 0.04 5.61
CA ASP A 296 -23.20 -0.67 4.59
C ASP A 296 -22.41 0.27 3.66
N THR A 297 -22.71 1.59 3.69
CA THR A 297 -21.97 2.59 2.89
C THR A 297 -20.65 3.01 3.54
N ILE A 298 -20.44 2.70 4.82
CA ILE A 298 -19.22 3.00 5.55
C ILE A 298 -18.42 1.71 5.73
N PRO A 299 -17.31 1.50 4.99
CA PRO A 299 -16.53 0.30 5.10
C PRO A 299 -15.84 0.27 6.47
N TYR A 300 -16.15 -0.76 7.23
CA TYR A 300 -15.40 -1.13 8.42
C TYR A 300 -14.32 -2.14 8.01
N SER A 301 -13.04 -1.73 8.06
CA SER A 301 -11.91 -2.62 7.77
C SER A 301 -10.81 -2.50 8.82
N MET A 302 -11.20 -2.47 10.09
CA MET A 302 -10.25 -2.45 11.20
C MET A 302 -9.87 -3.88 11.57
N GLU A 303 -8.62 -4.08 11.95
CA GLU A 303 -8.18 -5.34 12.54
C GLU A 303 -8.69 -5.48 13.98
N VAL A 304 -9.12 -6.69 14.35
CA VAL A 304 -9.59 -6.98 15.70
C VAL A 304 -8.42 -6.85 16.68
N PRO A 305 -8.51 -5.98 17.70
CA PRO A 305 -7.44 -5.80 18.66
C PRO A 305 -7.33 -7.00 19.62
N ILE A 306 -6.13 -7.60 19.63
CA ILE A 306 -5.71 -8.62 20.58
C ILE A 306 -4.64 -7.99 21.48
N VAL A 307 -4.96 -7.76 22.75
CA VAL A 307 -4.17 -6.93 23.66
C VAL A 307 -3.49 -7.81 24.70
N GLY A 308 -2.16 -7.80 24.71
CA GLY A 308 -1.37 -8.40 25.79
C GLY A 308 -0.80 -7.33 26.71
N PHE A 309 -0.28 -7.74 27.87
CA PHE A 309 0.37 -6.84 28.82
C PHE A 309 1.88 -7.15 28.89
N ASN A 310 2.73 -6.20 28.49
CA ASN A 310 4.17 -6.43 28.33
C ASN A 310 4.50 -7.54 27.31
N SER A 311 3.55 -7.83 26.42
CA SER A 311 3.58 -8.95 25.49
C SER A 311 4.55 -8.74 24.32
N SER A 312 4.90 -7.48 24.02
CA SER A 312 5.77 -7.14 22.89
C SER A 312 7.18 -7.72 23.03
N ARG A 313 7.65 -7.87 24.28
CA ARG A 313 8.98 -8.39 24.61
C ARG A 313 8.97 -9.89 24.90
N PHE A 314 7.89 -10.38 25.52
CA PHE A 314 7.84 -11.72 26.07
C PHE A 314 6.91 -12.59 25.22
N ASP A 315 5.61 -12.42 25.37
CA ASP A 315 4.62 -13.37 24.86
C ASP A 315 4.68 -13.57 23.35
N ILE A 316 4.74 -12.47 22.59
CA ILE A 316 4.70 -12.56 21.12
C ILE A 316 5.89 -13.38 20.62
N SER A 317 7.07 -13.24 21.24
CA SER A 317 8.26 -14.00 20.83
C SER A 317 8.08 -15.52 20.98
N LEU A 318 7.26 -15.96 21.94
CA LEU A 318 6.98 -17.37 22.22
C LEU A 318 5.98 -17.97 21.23
N ILE A 319 5.06 -17.16 20.69
CA ILE A 319 3.95 -17.62 19.84
C ILE A 319 4.08 -17.22 18.37
N ILE A 320 5.02 -16.34 18.01
CA ILE A 320 5.15 -15.79 16.64
C ILE A 320 5.39 -16.88 15.59
N SER A 321 6.09 -17.96 15.94
CA SER A 321 6.30 -19.10 15.04
C SER A 321 4.98 -19.80 14.69
N GLN A 322 4.02 -19.82 15.61
CA GLN A 322 2.68 -20.39 15.43
C GLN A 322 1.71 -19.43 14.72
N MET A 323 2.05 -18.14 14.62
CA MET A 323 1.28 -17.14 13.86
C MET A 323 1.48 -17.24 12.34
N GLN A 324 2.19 -18.26 11.85
CA GLN A 324 2.37 -18.51 10.43
C GLN A 324 2.13 -19.99 10.11
N CYS A 325 1.04 -20.26 9.41
CA CYS A 325 0.67 -21.61 8.99
C CYS A 325 -0.04 -21.62 7.63
N LYS A 326 -0.65 -22.75 7.27
CA LYS A 326 -1.44 -22.87 6.03
C LYS A 326 -2.68 -21.98 6.08
N ASP A 327 -3.35 -21.86 7.23
CA ASP A 327 -4.63 -21.15 7.38
C ASP A 327 -4.49 -19.64 7.65
N TRP A 328 -3.41 -19.20 8.30
CA TRP A 328 -3.15 -17.79 8.58
C TRP A 328 -1.68 -17.39 8.37
N THR A 329 -1.45 -16.11 8.11
CA THR A 329 -0.11 -15.55 7.84
C THR A 329 0.07 -14.19 8.46
N ILE A 330 1.29 -13.89 8.92
CA ILE A 330 1.69 -12.54 9.32
C ILE A 330 1.68 -11.64 8.09
N SER A 331 0.81 -10.63 8.10
CA SER A 331 0.65 -9.67 7.02
C SER A 331 1.42 -8.37 7.26
N ASN A 332 1.67 -8.04 8.52
CA ASN A 332 2.47 -6.89 8.91
C ASN A 332 3.13 -7.13 10.27
N TYR A 333 4.34 -6.62 10.43
CA TYR A 333 5.13 -6.69 11.65
C TYR A 333 5.79 -5.33 11.89
N ILE A 334 5.58 -4.74 13.06
CA ILE A 334 6.20 -3.49 13.48
C ILE A 334 6.97 -3.76 14.77
N GLY A 335 8.27 -3.49 14.75
CA GLY A 335 9.14 -3.73 15.90
C GLY A 335 10.56 -4.11 15.50
N SER A 336 11.36 -4.44 16.50
CA SER A 336 12.64 -5.15 16.32
C SER A 336 12.42 -6.65 16.48
N PRO A 337 13.40 -7.50 16.12
CA PRO A 337 13.33 -8.94 16.43
C PRO A 337 13.15 -9.27 17.92
N THR A 338 13.53 -8.34 18.80
CA THR A 338 13.43 -8.48 20.26
C THR A 338 12.19 -7.83 20.87
N ILE A 339 11.51 -6.94 20.13
CA ILE A 339 10.35 -6.19 20.62
C ILE A 339 9.35 -6.09 19.48
N ALA A 340 8.37 -6.98 19.48
CA ALA A 340 7.25 -7.00 18.56
C ALA A 340 6.17 -6.02 19.02
N LYS A 341 6.28 -4.74 18.66
CA LYS A 341 5.32 -3.71 19.07
C LYS A 341 3.91 -3.97 18.53
N GLN A 342 3.83 -4.48 17.31
CA GLN A 342 2.57 -4.84 16.67
C GLN A 342 2.77 -5.98 15.68
N VAL A 343 1.86 -6.95 15.68
CA VAL A 343 1.82 -8.04 14.70
C VAL A 343 0.40 -8.17 14.16
N ILE A 344 0.22 -8.08 12.85
CA ILE A 344 -1.07 -8.31 12.20
C ILE A 344 -1.06 -9.68 11.54
N VAL A 345 -1.95 -10.55 12.01
CA VAL A 345 -2.14 -11.89 11.47
C VAL A 345 -3.42 -11.93 10.66
N HIS A 346 -3.33 -12.41 9.42
CA HIS A 346 -4.45 -12.53 8.48
C HIS A 346 -4.85 -13.99 8.34
N HIS A 347 -6.08 -14.31 8.70
CA HIS A 347 -6.69 -15.60 8.46
C HIS A 347 -7.20 -15.66 7.01
N LYS A 348 -6.64 -16.57 6.20
CA LYS A 348 -6.86 -16.60 4.75
C LYS A 348 -8.31 -16.96 4.38
N LYS A 349 -8.89 -17.96 5.04
CA LYS A 349 -10.26 -18.44 4.74
C LYS A 349 -11.35 -17.47 5.23
N LEU A 350 -11.29 -17.08 6.51
CA LEU A 350 -12.23 -16.12 7.12
C LEU A 350 -12.08 -14.69 6.58
N ASN A 351 -10.98 -14.41 5.85
CA ASN A 351 -10.59 -13.06 5.44
C ASN A 351 -10.57 -12.04 6.60
N LEU A 352 -10.25 -12.52 7.80
CA LEU A 352 -10.24 -11.74 9.03
C LEU A 352 -8.81 -11.38 9.42
N LYS A 353 -8.60 -10.14 9.86
CA LYS A 353 -7.30 -9.70 10.39
C LYS A 353 -7.41 -9.41 11.87
N VAL A 354 -6.50 -9.98 12.65
CA VAL A 354 -6.32 -9.70 14.07
C VAL A 354 -5.01 -8.97 14.27
N LYS A 355 -4.97 -8.04 15.22
CA LYS A 355 -3.82 -7.18 15.49
C LYS A 355 -3.40 -7.37 16.95
N PHE A 356 -2.29 -8.09 17.12
CA PHE A 356 -1.61 -8.24 18.41
C PHE A 356 -0.87 -6.95 18.75
N VAL A 357 -1.17 -6.39 19.91
CA VAL A 357 -0.55 -5.18 20.46
C VAL A 357 -0.28 -5.35 21.94
N ASP A 358 0.75 -4.65 22.40
CA ASP A 358 1.07 -4.56 23.82
C ASP A 358 0.46 -3.28 24.40
N MET A 359 -0.30 -3.44 25.49
CA MET A 359 -0.91 -2.35 26.23
C MET A 359 0.13 -1.31 26.69
N LEU A 360 1.33 -1.75 27.07
CA LEU A 360 2.43 -0.87 27.49
C LEU A 360 3.06 -0.06 26.34
N THR A 361 2.64 -0.30 25.09
CA THR A 361 3.00 0.59 23.96
C THR A 361 2.24 1.92 24.04
N TYR A 362 1.08 1.94 24.69
CA TYR A 362 0.20 3.10 24.79
C TYR A 362 0.22 3.74 26.18
N LEU A 363 0.69 3.01 27.19
CA LEU A 363 0.75 3.44 28.58
C LEU A 363 2.18 3.71 29.03
N GLN A 364 2.32 4.49 30.12
CA GLN A 364 3.59 4.55 30.82
C GLN A 364 3.93 3.18 31.42
N PRO A 365 5.21 2.77 31.47
CA PRO A 365 5.60 1.52 32.10
C PRO A 365 5.06 1.42 33.52
N MET A 366 4.25 0.40 33.79
CA MET A 366 3.61 0.17 35.07
C MET A 366 3.41 -1.33 35.32
N GLU A 367 3.12 -1.70 36.56
CA GLU A 367 2.81 -3.09 36.90
C GLU A 367 1.38 -3.46 36.51
N LEU A 368 1.15 -4.74 36.15
CA LEU A 368 -0.17 -5.24 35.79
C LEU A 368 -1.20 -4.97 36.90
N LYS A 369 -0.81 -5.15 38.17
CA LYS A 369 -1.67 -4.87 39.32
C LYS A 369 -2.12 -3.42 39.39
N GLN A 370 -1.26 -2.48 39.02
CA GLN A 370 -1.61 -1.06 38.99
C GLN A 370 -2.50 -0.76 37.78
N ALA A 371 -2.19 -1.31 36.60
CA ALA A 371 -3.03 -1.17 35.42
C ALA A 371 -4.44 -1.74 35.64
N SER A 372 -4.57 -2.89 36.31
CA SER A 372 -5.88 -3.45 36.69
C SER A 372 -6.66 -2.53 37.62
N LYS A 373 -6.00 -1.81 38.54
CA LYS A 373 -6.68 -0.84 39.41
C LYS A 373 -7.12 0.42 38.66
N ASP A 374 -6.28 0.89 37.74
CA ASP A 374 -6.52 2.16 37.03
C ASP A 374 -7.53 2.00 35.88
N PHE A 375 -7.59 0.81 35.27
CA PHE A 375 -8.41 0.54 34.07
C PHE A 375 -9.44 -0.59 34.22
N GLY A 376 -9.43 -1.32 35.34
CA GLY A 376 -10.40 -2.38 35.62
C GLY A 376 -11.78 -1.84 36.02
N ASP A 377 -12.80 -2.68 35.90
CA ASP A 377 -14.20 -2.38 36.26
C ASP A 377 -14.56 -2.81 37.69
N GLY A 378 -13.57 -3.21 38.50
CA GLY A 378 -13.72 -3.59 39.92
C GLY A 378 -14.29 -5.00 40.14
N TYR A 379 -14.36 -5.83 39.10
CA TYR A 379 -14.87 -7.21 39.16
C TYR A 379 -13.72 -8.24 39.20
N ASP A 380 -13.58 -8.93 40.34
CA ASP A 380 -12.67 -10.05 40.65
C ASP A 380 -11.17 -9.75 40.39
N ASP A 381 -10.66 -8.78 41.16
CA ASP A 381 -9.38 -8.05 40.96
C ASP A 381 -8.12 -8.73 41.51
N MET A 382 -8.05 -10.05 41.60
CA MET A 382 -6.83 -10.71 42.10
C MET A 382 -6.18 -11.56 41.04
N LYS A 383 -5.07 -11.05 40.49
CA LYS A 383 -4.10 -11.89 39.76
C LYS A 383 -3.73 -13.05 40.68
N GLY A 384 -3.93 -14.28 40.19
CA GLY A 384 -3.54 -15.50 40.89
C GLY A 384 -2.06 -15.48 41.24
N ILE A 385 -1.70 -16.11 42.35
CA ILE A 385 -0.32 -16.20 42.80
C ILE A 385 0.23 -17.54 42.34
N PHE A 386 1.30 -17.51 41.53
CA PHE A 386 1.82 -18.70 40.87
C PHE A 386 3.27 -19.02 41.30
N PRO A 387 3.59 -20.28 41.66
CA PRO A 387 4.93 -20.65 42.11
C PRO A 387 5.85 -21.00 40.93
N TYR A 388 6.51 -19.99 40.36
CA TYR A 388 7.34 -20.12 39.16
C TYR A 388 8.54 -21.09 39.25
N GLU A 389 9.00 -21.41 40.46
CA GLU A 389 10.19 -22.27 40.68
C GLU A 389 9.84 -23.67 41.20
N ALA A 390 8.55 -23.98 41.42
CA ALA A 390 8.12 -25.25 42.01
C ALA A 390 8.18 -26.44 41.04
N PHE A 391 8.20 -26.18 39.74
CA PHE A 391 8.23 -27.19 38.70
C PHE A 391 8.90 -26.65 37.42
N ASN A 392 9.14 -27.53 36.47
CA ASN A 392 9.78 -27.22 35.20
C ASN A 392 9.12 -28.01 34.07
N THR A 393 9.64 -27.89 32.85
CA THR A 393 9.09 -28.56 31.65
C THR A 393 9.01 -30.09 31.77
N ASP A 394 9.82 -30.71 32.62
CA ASP A 394 9.95 -32.16 32.69
C ASP A 394 8.93 -32.79 33.66
N ASN A 395 8.49 -32.05 34.69
CA ASN A 395 7.57 -32.55 35.72
C ASN A 395 6.25 -31.77 35.82
N VAL A 396 6.04 -30.76 34.97
CA VAL A 396 4.86 -29.88 35.04
C VAL A 396 3.53 -30.62 35.06
N ASN A 397 3.34 -31.62 34.19
CA ASN A 397 2.09 -32.37 34.14
C ASN A 397 1.86 -33.21 35.40
N GLU A 398 2.92 -33.80 35.95
CA GLU A 398 2.83 -34.54 37.22
C GLU A 398 2.46 -33.60 38.37
N VAL A 399 3.13 -32.45 38.46
CA VAL A 399 2.92 -31.48 39.54
C VAL A 399 1.54 -30.84 39.48
N LEU A 400 1.11 -30.36 38.31
CA LEU A 400 -0.19 -29.71 38.13
C LEU A 400 -1.38 -30.70 38.16
N SER A 401 -1.13 -32.01 38.02
CA SER A 401 -2.20 -33.02 38.14
C SER A 401 -2.64 -33.28 39.60
N LYS A 402 -1.88 -32.81 40.59
CA LYS A 402 -2.17 -33.04 42.01
C LYS A 402 -3.38 -32.24 42.47
N SER A 403 -4.19 -32.81 43.36
CA SER A 403 -5.37 -32.16 43.95
C SER A 403 -5.05 -31.32 45.19
N GLU A 404 -3.93 -31.60 45.86
CA GLU A 404 -3.45 -30.82 47.00
C GLU A 404 -2.91 -29.46 46.52
N PRO A 405 -3.08 -28.35 47.24
CA PRO A 405 -2.47 -27.07 46.88
C PRO A 405 -0.94 -27.10 47.00
N PHE A 406 -0.26 -26.11 46.42
CA PHE A 406 1.16 -25.88 46.64
C PHE A 406 1.42 -25.49 48.09
N SER A 407 2.56 -25.93 48.62
CA SER A 407 3.03 -25.54 49.94
C SER A 407 3.62 -24.13 49.91
N MET A 408 3.73 -23.48 51.07
CA MET A 408 4.31 -22.13 51.15
C MET A 408 5.77 -22.06 50.68
N GLU A 409 6.54 -23.15 50.81
CA GLU A 409 7.94 -23.21 50.37
C GLU A 409 8.07 -23.27 48.84
N ASP A 410 7.04 -23.73 48.13
CA ASP A 410 7.03 -23.79 46.66
C ASP A 410 7.03 -22.39 46.02
N PHE A 411 6.63 -21.36 46.77
CA PHE A 411 6.64 -19.96 46.32
C PHE A 411 7.97 -19.22 46.58
N LYS A 412 9.02 -19.94 46.98
CA LYS A 412 10.33 -19.35 47.21
C LYS A 412 10.95 -18.92 45.88
N SER A 413 11.35 -17.65 45.78
CA SER A 413 12.17 -17.17 44.65
C SER A 413 13.65 -17.24 45.00
N SER A 414 14.40 -18.09 44.31
CA SER A 414 15.87 -18.16 44.44
C SER A 414 16.54 -16.87 43.97
N LEU A 415 16.01 -16.24 42.93
CA LEU A 415 16.54 -14.99 42.36
C LEU A 415 16.40 -13.81 43.33
N LYS A 416 15.20 -13.59 43.86
CA LYS A 416 14.93 -12.48 44.80
C LYS A 416 15.30 -12.82 46.24
N LYS A 417 15.55 -14.10 46.53
CA LYS A 417 15.73 -14.65 47.88
C LYS A 417 14.55 -14.31 48.80
N THR A 418 13.35 -14.28 48.25
CA THR A 418 12.11 -13.95 48.97
C THR A 418 11.20 -15.17 49.07
N LYS A 419 10.35 -15.18 50.10
CA LYS A 419 9.22 -16.10 50.23
C LYS A 419 7.92 -15.32 50.09
N ILE A 420 6.83 -16.02 49.78
CA ILE A 420 5.48 -15.47 49.82
C ILE A 420 5.13 -15.01 51.24
N SER A 421 4.31 -13.96 51.36
CA SER A 421 3.80 -13.54 52.68
C SER A 421 2.67 -14.47 53.13
N GLU A 422 2.44 -14.59 54.45
CA GLU A 422 1.32 -15.40 54.97
C GLU A 422 -0.02 -14.93 54.38
N LYS A 423 -0.21 -13.61 54.28
CA LYS A 423 -1.42 -13.02 53.70
C LYS A 423 -1.64 -13.45 52.24
N ASP A 424 -0.59 -13.39 51.42
CA ASP A 424 -0.65 -13.77 50.01
C ASP A 424 -0.84 -15.29 49.86
N TYR A 425 -0.25 -16.09 50.75
CA TYR A 425 -0.46 -17.54 50.76
C TYR A 425 -1.90 -17.93 51.10
N GLN A 426 -2.53 -17.24 52.06
CA GLN A 426 -3.96 -17.44 52.34
C GLN A 426 -4.84 -17.06 51.14
N ILE A 427 -4.49 -15.99 50.42
CA ILE A 427 -5.17 -15.62 49.17
C ILE A 427 -5.06 -16.75 48.13
N TYR A 428 -3.86 -17.31 47.97
CA TYR A 428 -3.64 -18.46 47.08
C TYR A 428 -4.49 -19.67 47.49
N LEU A 429 -4.55 -20.02 48.78
CA LEU A 429 -5.33 -21.17 49.25
C LEU A 429 -6.84 -21.01 48.99
N GLU A 430 -7.39 -19.80 49.12
CA GLU A 430 -8.79 -19.54 48.77
C GLU A 430 -9.05 -19.64 47.26
N ASP A 431 -8.10 -19.16 46.43
CA ASP A 431 -8.20 -19.26 44.97
C ASP A 431 -8.09 -20.71 44.49
N ALA A 432 -7.17 -21.49 45.08
CA ALA A 432 -6.95 -22.90 44.76
C ALA A 432 -8.21 -23.77 44.93
N LYS A 433 -9.10 -23.43 45.87
CA LYS A 433 -10.39 -24.15 46.07
C LYS A 433 -11.32 -24.07 44.87
N ARG A 434 -11.13 -23.09 43.97
CA ARG A 434 -11.92 -22.94 42.74
C ARG A 434 -11.56 -24.00 41.69
N PHE A 435 -10.44 -24.70 41.87
CA PHE A 435 -9.89 -25.66 40.91
C PHE A 435 -9.88 -27.07 41.48
N LYS A 436 -10.04 -28.06 40.61
CA LYS A 436 -10.01 -29.49 40.99
C LYS A 436 -8.58 -29.99 41.23
N ASN A 437 -7.63 -29.39 40.51
CA ASN A 437 -6.22 -29.73 40.51
C ASN A 437 -5.41 -28.41 40.64
N ARG A 438 -4.09 -28.53 40.88
CA ARG A 438 -3.16 -27.40 40.97
C ARG A 438 -3.10 -26.52 39.73
#